data_AF-A0A2T0LID6-F1
#
_entry.id   AF-A0A2T0LID6-F1
#
_cell.length_a   1.000
_cell.length_b   1.000
_cell.length_c   1.000
_cell.angle_alpha   90.00
_cell.angle_beta   90.00
_cell.angle_gamma   90.00
#
_symmetry.space_group_name_H-M   'P 1'
#
loop_
_entity.id
_entity.type
_entity.pdbx_description
1 polymer ?
#
loop_
_entity_poly.entity_id
_entity_poly.type
_entity_poly.pdbx_seq_one_letter_code
_entity_poly.pdbx_strand_id
1 'polypeptide(L)'
;MQEVDEQDLYVERVAALDLGMAGLEACVRVPHKERPGRRLQEVRAYATTTAAPLELADWLRCQSVSRVVMDSTSDYWKGVFWLLEAEGFDPWLVNARQVKNVPGRAKTDRADAVWLAEVAERGMCRPSLVQPRADP
;
A
#
# COMPACT_ATOMS: atom_id res chain seq x y z
N MET A 1 33.19 18.19 3.25
CA MET A 1 32.44 16.98 3.57
C MET A 1 31.01 17.43 3.81
N GLN A 2 30.05 16.89 3.05
CA GLN A 2 28.65 17.31 3.11
C GLN A 2 27.94 16.39 4.10
N GLU A 3 27.21 16.99 5.03
CA GLU A 3 26.34 16.25 5.93
C GLU A 3 25.22 15.65 5.07
N VAL A 4 25.24 14.33 4.93
CA VAL A 4 24.15 13.55 4.34
C VAL A 4 23.38 12.97 5.50
N ASP A 5 22.15 13.44 5.68
CA ASP A 5 21.22 12.91 6.66
C ASP A 5 20.82 11.50 6.20
N GLU A 6 21.51 10.46 6.70
CA GLU A 6 21.13 9.05 6.54
C GLU A 6 19.91 8.72 7.41
N GLN A 7 18.85 9.53 7.31
CA GLN A 7 17.57 9.08 7.82
C GLN A 7 17.06 8.02 6.85
N ASP A 8 17.01 6.78 7.33
CA ASP A 8 16.24 5.74 6.68
C ASP A 8 14.88 6.34 6.31
N LEU A 9 14.55 6.33 5.01
CA LEU A 9 13.32 6.88 4.44
C LEU A 9 12.11 6.03 4.88
N TYR A 10 11.87 5.94 6.19
CA TYR A 10 10.79 5.16 6.76
C TYR A 10 9.50 5.94 6.66
N VAL A 11 8.61 5.44 5.82
CA VAL A 11 7.21 5.82 5.94
C VAL A 11 6.68 5.21 7.24
N GLU A 12 6.41 6.05 8.22
CA GLU A 12 6.05 5.61 9.58
C GLU A 12 4.77 4.76 9.59
N ARG A 13 3.79 5.13 8.76
CA ARG A 13 2.48 4.46 8.66
C ARG A 13 2.12 4.20 7.22
N VAL A 14 2.24 2.95 6.80
CA VAL A 14 2.06 2.53 5.41
C VAL A 14 0.97 1.47 5.28
N ALA A 15 0.23 1.53 4.18
CA ALA A 15 -0.63 0.45 3.74
C ALA A 15 -0.25 0.00 2.34
N ALA A 16 -0.30 -1.30 2.11
CA ALA A 16 -0.15 -1.90 0.79
C ALA A 16 -1.36 -2.75 0.45
N LEU A 17 -1.84 -2.58 -0.78
CA LEU A 17 -3.04 -3.23 -1.30
C LEU A 17 -2.64 -4.11 -2.49
N ASP A 18 -2.93 -5.40 -2.39
CA ASP A 18 -2.81 -6.37 -3.48
C ASP A 18 -4.21 -6.70 -4.00
N LEU A 19 -4.48 -6.37 -5.27
CA LEU A 19 -5.82 -6.48 -5.86
C LEU A 19 -5.85 -7.53 -6.95
N GLY A 20 -6.77 -8.48 -6.78
CA GLY A 20 -7.03 -9.54 -7.72
C GLY A 20 -8.51 -9.70 -8.03
N MET A 21 -8.80 -10.66 -8.90
CA MET A 21 -10.17 -11.02 -9.25
C MET A 21 -10.98 -11.51 -8.04
N ALA A 22 -10.32 -12.20 -7.10
CA ALA A 22 -10.97 -12.79 -5.93
C ALA A 22 -11.26 -11.78 -4.81
N GLY A 23 -10.57 -10.64 -4.80
CA GLY A 23 -10.66 -9.67 -3.71
C GLY A 23 -9.43 -8.79 -3.59
N LEU A 24 -9.32 -8.17 -2.42
CA LEU A 24 -8.26 -7.26 -2.05
C LEU A 24 -7.64 -7.73 -0.73
N GLU A 25 -6.30 -7.82 -0.68
CA GLU A 25 -5.55 -8.01 0.56
C GLU A 25 -4.86 -6.70 0.94
N ALA A 26 -5.15 -6.20 2.14
CA ALA A 26 -4.59 -4.96 2.66
C ALA A 26 -3.68 -5.22 3.85
N CYS A 27 -2.40 -4.87 3.73
CA CYS A 27 -1.43 -4.91 4.81
C CYS A 27 -1.18 -3.49 5.34
N VAL A 28 -1.39 -3.26 6.64
CA VAL A 28 -1.02 -2.02 7.32
C VAL A 28 0.17 -2.27 8.23
N ARG A 29 1.16 -1.37 8.18
CA ARG A 29 2.30 -1.33 9.09
C ARG A 29 2.38 0.03 9.77
N VAL A 30 2.42 0.03 11.10
CA VAL A 30 2.49 1.24 11.94
C VAL A 30 3.46 1.03 13.10
N PRO A 31 3.93 2.08 13.80
CA PRO A 31 4.81 1.92 14.95
C PRO A 31 4.09 1.24 16.12
N HIS A 32 4.84 0.42 16.85
CA HIS A 32 4.35 -0.16 18.10
C HIS A 32 4.33 0.91 19.20
N LYS A 33 3.16 1.21 19.76
CA LYS A 33 2.96 2.28 20.75
C LYS A 33 3.85 2.14 22.00
N GLU A 34 4.04 0.91 22.47
CA GLU A 34 4.77 0.63 23.72
C GLU A 34 6.22 0.13 23.52
N ARG A 35 6.64 -0.15 22.28
CA ARG A 35 7.94 -0.80 22.01
C ARG A 35 8.65 -0.01 20.90
N PRO A 36 9.44 1.02 21.26
CA PRO A 36 10.18 1.82 20.29
C PRO A 36 11.00 0.95 19.33
N GLY A 37 11.02 1.33 18.04
CA GLY A 37 11.70 0.57 16.99
C GLY A 37 10.96 -0.70 16.51
N ARG A 38 9.88 -1.14 17.17
CA ARG A 38 9.03 -2.23 16.66
C ARG A 38 7.87 -1.68 15.82
N ARG A 39 7.37 -2.51 14.92
CA ARG A 39 6.19 -2.24 14.10
C ARG A 39 5.07 -3.23 14.45
N LEU A 40 3.84 -2.77 14.33
CA LEU A 40 2.66 -3.62 14.25
C LEU A 40 2.34 -3.85 12.77
N GLN A 41 1.94 -5.07 12.43
CA GLN A 41 1.49 -5.44 11.10
C GLN A 41 0.14 -6.14 11.21
N GLU A 42 -0.84 -5.65 10.46
CA GLU A 42 -2.16 -6.25 10.37
C GLU A 42 -2.52 -6.44 8.90
N VAL A 43 -3.05 -7.61 8.55
CA VAL A 43 -3.50 -7.92 7.19
C VAL A 43 -4.99 -8.25 7.21
N ARG A 44 -5.76 -7.58 6.37
CA ARG A 44 -7.21 -7.77 6.24
C ARG A 44 -7.56 -8.01 4.77
N ALA A 45 -8.47 -8.97 4.56
CA ALA A 45 -9.05 -9.23 3.25
C ALA A 45 -10.38 -8.45 3.12
N TYR A 46 -10.59 -7.88 1.94
CA TYR A 46 -11.82 -7.17 1.58
C TYR A 46 -12.35 -7.72 0.24
N ALA A 47 -13.66 -7.68 0.06
CA ALA A 47 -14.25 -7.82 -1.26
C ALA A 47 -13.94 -6.58 -2.12
N THR A 48 -14.09 -6.68 -3.44
CA THR A 48 -13.98 -5.54 -4.37
C THR A 48 -15.34 -4.89 -4.68
N THR A 49 -16.39 -5.23 -3.93
CA THR A 49 -17.75 -4.68 -4.05
C THR A 49 -17.85 -3.28 -3.44
N THR A 50 -18.87 -2.49 -3.80
CA THR A 50 -18.94 -1.04 -3.54
C THR A 50 -18.81 -0.59 -2.08
N ALA A 51 -19.19 -1.40 -1.09
CA ALA A 51 -19.09 -1.01 0.33
C ALA A 51 -17.69 -1.26 0.94
N ALA A 52 -17.01 -2.32 0.50
CA ALA A 52 -15.78 -2.78 1.15
C ALA A 52 -14.58 -1.80 1.01
N PRO A 53 -14.39 -1.09 -0.12
CA PRO A 53 -13.38 -0.04 -0.22
C PRO A 53 -13.62 1.15 0.72
N LEU A 54 -14.88 1.46 1.07
CA LEU A 54 -15.18 2.52 2.05
C LEU A 54 -14.78 2.07 3.46
N GLU A 55 -15.09 0.81 3.82
CA GLU A 55 -14.63 0.23 5.09
C GLU A 55 -13.10 0.17 5.18
N LEU A 56 -12.43 -0.13 4.05
CA LEU A 56 -10.98 -0.04 3.93
C LEU A 56 -10.51 1.39 4.21
N ALA A 57 -11.09 2.41 3.58
CA ALA A 57 -10.72 3.81 3.78
C ALA A 57 -10.85 4.24 5.25
N ASP A 58 -11.94 3.86 5.93
CA ASP A 58 -12.14 4.11 7.35
C ASP A 58 -11.10 3.43 8.23
N TRP A 59 -10.74 2.18 7.91
CA TRP A 59 -9.69 1.48 8.63
C TRP A 59 -8.33 2.16 8.43
N LEU A 60 -7.96 2.54 7.20
CA LEU A 60 -6.71 3.26 6.91
C LEU A 60 -6.63 4.57 7.68
N ARG A 61 -7.75 5.31 7.75
CA ARG A 61 -7.88 6.57 8.51
C ARG A 61 -7.71 6.33 10.01
N CYS A 62 -8.35 5.29 10.56
CA CYS A 62 -8.19 4.88 11.97
C CYS A 62 -6.73 4.54 12.32
N GLN A 63 -5.99 3.95 11.38
CA GLN A 63 -4.57 3.64 11.56
C GLN A 63 -3.65 4.84 11.30
N SER A 64 -4.20 5.97 10.83
CA SER A 64 -3.51 7.19 10.44
C SER A 64 -2.47 6.96 9.33
N VAL A 65 -2.79 6.07 8.38
CA VAL A 65 -1.90 5.73 7.26
C VAL A 65 -1.59 6.99 6.44
N SER A 66 -0.30 7.24 6.21
CA SER A 66 0.19 8.40 5.44
C SER A 66 0.62 8.05 4.03
N ARG A 67 0.82 6.75 3.73
CA ARG A 67 1.06 6.27 2.37
C ARG A 67 0.28 5.00 2.10
N VAL A 68 -0.46 5.01 1.00
CA VAL A 68 -1.08 3.82 0.44
C VAL A 68 -0.34 3.46 -0.84
N VAL A 69 0.02 2.19 -1.02
CA VAL A 69 0.61 1.69 -2.26
C VAL A 69 -0.22 0.53 -2.81
N MET A 70 -0.32 0.42 -4.13
CA MET A 70 -1.06 -0.64 -4.84
C MET A 70 -0.22 -1.09 -6.01
N ASP A 71 -0.22 -2.38 -6.35
CA ASP A 71 0.55 -2.83 -7.51
C ASP A 71 -0.24 -2.77 -8.82
N SER A 72 0.46 -2.51 -9.92
CA SER A 72 -0.11 -2.33 -11.25
C SER A 72 -0.24 -3.62 -12.07
N THR A 73 -0.32 -4.81 -11.43
CA THR A 73 -0.31 -6.09 -12.17
C THR A 73 -1.57 -6.31 -13.00
N SER A 74 -2.70 -5.79 -12.54
CA SER A 74 -4.02 -5.88 -13.19
C SER A 74 -4.65 -4.49 -13.34
N ASP A 75 -5.90 -4.41 -13.79
CA ASP A 75 -6.69 -3.17 -13.81
C ASP A 75 -7.61 -3.02 -12.57
N TYR A 76 -7.64 -4.00 -11.66
CA TYR A 76 -8.54 -4.01 -10.50
C TYR A 76 -8.26 -2.85 -9.52
N TRP A 77 -7.04 -2.27 -9.55
CA TRP A 77 -6.68 -1.11 -8.72
C TRP A 77 -7.50 0.13 -9.03
N LYS A 78 -7.99 0.33 -10.26
CA LYS A 78 -8.61 1.59 -10.70
C LYS A 78 -9.75 2.04 -9.77
N GLY A 79 -10.67 1.13 -9.47
CA GLY A 79 -11.84 1.44 -8.64
C GLY A 79 -11.45 1.88 -7.23
N VAL A 80 -10.53 1.14 -6.60
CA VAL A 80 -10.09 1.43 -5.23
C VAL A 80 -9.18 2.67 -5.19
N PHE A 81 -8.33 2.86 -6.20
CA PHE A 81 -7.44 4.02 -6.32
C PHE A 81 -8.24 5.33 -6.35
N TRP A 82 -9.19 5.46 -7.28
CA TRP A 82 -9.98 6.69 -7.41
C TRP A 82 -10.89 6.93 -6.20
N LEU A 83 -11.38 5.86 -5.56
CA LEU A 83 -12.14 5.97 -4.32
C LEU A 83 -11.26 6.50 -3.17
N LEU A 84 -10.06 5.95 -3.00
CA LEU A 84 -9.15 6.41 -1.96
C LEU A 84 -8.69 7.86 -2.20
N GLU A 85 -8.46 8.28 -3.45
CA GLU A 85 -8.25 9.70 -3.76
C GLU A 85 -9.45 10.57 -3.37
N ALA A 86 -10.68 10.15 -3.68
CA ALA A 86 -11.89 10.86 -3.28
C ALA A 86 -12.05 10.94 -1.75
N GLU A 87 -11.55 9.94 -1.03
CA GLU A 87 -11.50 9.90 0.44
C GLU A 87 -10.34 10.71 1.05
N GLY A 88 -9.53 11.38 0.22
CA GLY A 88 -8.46 12.28 0.63
C GLY A 88 -7.09 11.63 0.83
N PHE A 89 -6.89 10.40 0.34
CA PHE A 89 -5.57 9.76 0.30
C PHE A 89 -4.80 10.15 -0.98
N ASP A 90 -3.47 10.00 -0.95
CA ASP A 90 -2.59 10.09 -2.13
C ASP A 90 -2.01 8.68 -2.43
N PRO A 91 -2.80 7.77 -3.03
CA PRO A 91 -2.37 6.40 -3.29
C PRO A 91 -1.32 6.36 -4.40
N TRP A 92 -0.30 5.52 -4.22
CA TRP A 92 0.70 5.26 -5.24
C TRP A 92 0.39 3.96 -5.97
N LEU A 93 0.29 4.03 -7.29
CA LEU A 93 0.35 2.84 -8.12
C LEU A 93 1.82 2.48 -8.38
N VAL A 94 2.27 1.27 -8.06
CA VAL A 94 3.67 0.85 -8.22
C VAL A 94 3.81 -0.25 -9.27
N ASN A 95 4.92 -0.22 -10.01
CA ASN A 95 5.20 -1.25 -10.99
C ASN A 95 5.61 -2.56 -10.31
N ALA A 96 4.73 -3.55 -10.36
CA ALA A 96 4.94 -4.86 -9.73
C ALA A 96 6.25 -5.55 -10.14
N ARG A 97 6.74 -5.34 -11.39
CA ARG A 97 7.99 -5.96 -11.86
C ARG A 97 9.22 -5.40 -11.15
N GLN A 98 9.16 -4.16 -10.68
CA GLN A 98 10.25 -3.52 -9.95
C GLN A 98 10.28 -3.96 -8.49
N VAL A 99 9.13 -4.35 -7.93
CA VAL A 99 9.01 -4.64 -6.49
C VAL A 99 8.86 -6.13 -6.16
N LYS A 100 8.24 -6.96 -7.01
CA LYS A 100 7.87 -8.36 -6.66
C LYS A 100 8.84 -9.45 -7.17
N ASN A 101 9.83 -9.12 -8.02
CA ASN A 101 10.75 -10.10 -8.64
C ASN A 101 11.88 -10.55 -7.70
N VAL A 102 11.53 -11.17 -6.57
CA VAL A 102 12.50 -11.70 -5.59
C VAL A 102 12.44 -13.24 -5.57
N PRO A 103 13.56 -13.94 -5.87
CA PRO A 103 13.60 -15.41 -5.83
C PRO A 103 13.25 -15.97 -4.44
N GLY A 104 12.53 -17.09 -4.41
CA GLY A 104 12.20 -17.82 -3.17
C GLY A 104 11.03 -17.24 -2.35
N ARG A 105 10.39 -16.15 -2.80
CA ARG A 105 9.20 -15.59 -2.13
C ARG A 105 7.95 -16.44 -2.41
N ALA A 106 7.16 -16.70 -1.37
CA ALA A 106 5.82 -17.25 -1.53
C ALA A 106 4.94 -16.29 -2.35
N LYS A 107 4.22 -16.80 -3.34
CA LYS A 107 3.34 -16.03 -4.23
C LYS A 107 1.89 -16.20 -3.79
N THR A 108 1.48 -15.46 -2.79
CA THR A 108 0.07 -15.37 -2.36
C THR A 108 -0.29 -13.91 -2.18
N ASP A 109 -1.54 -13.56 -2.45
CA ASP A 109 -2.02 -12.17 -2.38
C ASP A 109 -1.69 -11.53 -1.01
N ARG A 110 -1.88 -12.30 0.07
CA ARG A 110 -1.49 -11.91 1.43
C ARG A 110 0.02 -11.64 1.57
N ALA A 111 0.87 -12.51 1.03
CA ALA A 111 2.32 -12.34 1.10
C ALA A 111 2.79 -11.18 0.21
N ASP A 112 2.09 -10.92 -0.89
CA ASP A 112 2.32 -9.79 -1.81
C ASP A 112 2.00 -8.46 -1.14
N ALA A 113 0.86 -8.35 -0.46
CA ALA A 113 0.51 -7.16 0.33
C ALA A 113 1.53 -6.89 1.44
N VAL A 114 1.95 -7.92 2.19
CA VAL A 114 2.98 -7.77 3.23
C VAL A 114 4.30 -7.29 2.65
N TRP A 115 4.77 -7.93 1.58
CA TRP A 115 6.02 -7.57 0.93
C TRP A 115 6.00 -6.14 0.39
N LEU A 116 4.92 -5.76 -0.28
CA LEU A 116 4.77 -4.42 -0.82
C LEU A 116 4.76 -3.35 0.29
N ALA A 117 4.14 -3.62 1.45
CA ALA A 117 4.18 -2.72 2.59
C ALA A 117 5.61 -2.51 3.09
N GLU A 118 6.43 -3.56 3.15
CA GLU A 118 7.83 -3.46 3.55
C GLU A 118 8.70 -2.68 2.56
N VAL A 119 8.47 -2.88 1.27
CA VAL A 119 9.17 -2.14 0.22
C VAL A 119 8.84 -0.64 0.31
N ALA A 120 7.56 -0.30 0.46
CA ALA A 120 7.10 1.07 0.58
C ALA A 120 7.52 1.72 1.89
N GLU A 121 7.48 0.98 3.00
CA GLU A 121 7.98 1.40 4.31
C GLU A 121 9.42 1.89 4.20
N ARG A 122 10.29 1.17 3.47
CA ARG A 122 11.72 1.47 3.32
C ARG A 122 12.04 2.46 2.19
N GLY A 123 11.03 3.06 1.55
CA GLY A 123 11.23 3.97 0.42
C GLY A 123 11.81 3.30 -0.84
N MET A 124 11.69 1.98 -0.97
CA MET A 124 12.28 1.19 -2.07
C MET A 124 11.36 1.08 -3.30
N CYS A 125 10.28 1.86 -3.37
CA CYS A 125 9.41 1.96 -4.54
C CYS A 125 9.14 3.43 -4.90
N ARG A 126 8.68 3.65 -6.15
CA ARG A 126 8.28 4.96 -6.66
C ARG A 126 6.91 4.85 -7.32
N PRO A 127 6.11 5.94 -7.31
CA PRO A 127 4.82 5.95 -8.00
C PRO A 127 5.03 5.83 -9.50
N SER A 128 4.14 5.10 -10.15
CA SER A 128 3.96 5.04 -11.58
C SER A 128 3.09 6.22 -12.01
N LEU A 129 3.22 6.65 -13.27
CA LEU A 129 2.33 7.65 -13.83
C LEU A 129 0.91 7.07 -13.94
N VAL A 130 -0.04 7.67 -13.23
CA VAL A 130 -1.47 7.41 -13.39
C VAL A 130 -2.05 8.55 -14.23
N GLN A 131 -2.71 8.21 -15.33
CA GLN A 131 -3.38 9.22 -16.16
C GLN A 131 -4.55 9.82 -15.38
N PRO A 132 -4.80 11.13 -15.46
CA PRO A 132 -5.98 11.74 -14.87
C PRO A 132 -7.23 11.00 -15.32
N ARG A 133 -8.20 10.88 -14.42
CA ARG A 133 -9.53 10.40 -14.80
C ARG A 133 -10.05 11.32 -15.90
N ALA A 134 -10.44 10.75 -17.04
CA ALA A 134 -11.16 11.52 -18.04
C ALA A 134 -12.42 12.06 -17.37
N ASP A 135 -12.59 13.38 -17.36
CA ASP A 135 -13.84 13.98 -16.91
C ASP A 135 -14.98 13.39 -17.75
N PRO A 136 -16.09 12.97 -17.12
CA PRO A 136 -17.22 12.36 -17.81
C PRO A 136 -17.88 13.31 -18.82
#